data_AF-A0A7Y8HSV8-F1
#
_entry.id   AF-A0A7Y8HSV8-F1
#
_cell.length_a   1.000
_cell.length_b   1.000
_cell.length_c   1.000
_cell.angle_alpha   90.00
_cell.angle_beta   90.00
_cell.angle_gamma   90.00
#
_symmetry.space_group_name_H-M   'P 1'
#
loop_
_entity.id
_entity.type
_entity.pdbx_description
1 polymer ?
#
loop_
_entity_poly.entity_id
_entity_poly.type
_entity_poly.pdbx_seq_one_letter_code
_entity_poly.pdbx_strand_id
1 'polypeptide(L)'
;MDTHHKPISHRIEWLMEHARQHSASFSSPDATIARQRYMAEHPLAIAALKCMDGRINLSVDTHTPSGIIQPFRNLGGRFDLGWPHFGEVMTEQIQHMVRHGRPTLVFINYHYSKGDEKRGCAWFNYDTRGRHAPTRIPSSGHFFPCSPR
;
A
#
# COMPACT_ATOMS: atom_id res chain seq x y z
N MET A 1 6.87 -22.78 -6.48
CA MET A 1 6.36 -24.04 -5.89
C MET A 1 4.84 -23.97 -5.94
N ASP A 2 4.20 -24.97 -6.54
CA ASP A 2 2.74 -25.05 -6.54
C ASP A 2 2.26 -25.51 -5.15
N THR A 3 1.85 -24.55 -4.34
CA THR A 3 1.28 -24.78 -3.00
C THR A 3 -0.21 -25.10 -3.06
N HIS A 4 -0.89 -24.83 -4.18
CA HIS A 4 -2.34 -24.92 -4.27
C HIS A 4 -2.83 -26.38 -4.39
N HIS A 5 -2.01 -27.27 -4.95
CA HIS A 5 -2.33 -28.69 -5.09
C HIS A 5 -1.85 -29.58 -3.93
N LYS A 6 -1.21 -29.00 -2.90
CA LYS A 6 -0.74 -29.78 -1.74
C LYS A 6 -1.89 -30.08 -0.76
N PRO A 7 -1.78 -31.16 0.05
CA PRO A 7 -2.71 -31.41 1.14
C PRO A 7 -2.85 -30.20 2.08
N ILE A 8 -4.03 -30.04 2.69
CA ILE A 8 -4.35 -28.86 3.51
C ILE A 8 -3.36 -28.66 4.68
N SER A 9 -2.88 -29.74 5.28
CA SER A 9 -1.88 -29.71 6.36
C SER A 9 -0.58 -29.03 5.92
N HIS A 10 -0.03 -29.41 4.77
CA HIS A 10 1.16 -28.80 4.20
C HIS A 10 0.96 -27.33 3.80
N ARG A 11 -0.26 -26.96 3.37
CA ARG A 11 -0.60 -25.57 3.05
C ARG A 11 -0.64 -24.69 4.31
N ILE A 12 -1.19 -25.23 5.40
CA ILE A 12 -1.20 -24.56 6.71
C ILE A 12 0.23 -24.40 7.21
N GLU A 13 1.02 -25.48 7.19
CA GLU A 13 2.43 -25.43 7.61
C GLU A 13 3.22 -24.39 6.79
N TRP A 14 3.05 -24.39 5.47
CA TRP A 14 3.65 -23.38 4.60
C TRP A 14 3.23 -21.96 4.95
N LEU A 15 1.95 -21.72 5.23
CA LEU A 15 1.44 -20.40 5.61
C LEU A 15 2.03 -19.94 6.95
N MET A 16 2.07 -20.83 7.93
CA MET A 16 2.65 -20.55 9.25
C MET A 16 4.14 -20.24 9.13
N GLU A 17 4.86 -21.02 8.33
CA GLU A 17 6.28 -20.79 8.08
C GLU A 17 6.52 -19.44 7.40
N HIS A 18 5.74 -19.10 6.38
CA HIS A 18 5.81 -17.81 5.71
C HIS A 18 5.54 -16.66 6.69
N ALA A 19 4.50 -16.76 7.53
CA ALA A 19 4.21 -15.74 8.54
C ALA A 19 5.37 -15.57 9.53
N ARG A 20 5.99 -16.69 9.95
CA ARG A 20 7.12 -16.71 10.86
C ARG A 20 8.35 -16.05 10.26
N GLN A 21 8.66 -16.34 9.00
CA GLN A 21 9.73 -15.68 8.24
C GLN A 21 9.48 -14.17 8.11
N HIS A 22 8.25 -13.78 7.74
CA HIS A 22 7.90 -12.37 7.61
C HIS A 22 8.05 -11.61 8.94
N SER A 23 7.58 -12.20 10.04
CA SER A 23 7.71 -11.62 11.38
C SER A 23 9.17 -11.46 11.80
N ALA A 24 10.00 -12.49 11.56
CA ALA A 24 11.43 -12.45 11.86
C ALA A 24 12.17 -11.38 11.04
N SER A 25 11.88 -11.27 9.74
CA SER A 25 12.47 -10.24 8.88
C SER A 25 12.00 -8.83 9.25
N PHE A 26 10.71 -8.65 9.56
CA PHE A 26 10.16 -7.34 9.91
C PHE A 26 10.69 -6.85 11.27
N SER A 27 10.75 -7.75 12.26
CA SER A 27 11.11 -7.44 13.65
C SER A 27 12.61 -7.50 13.91
N SER A 28 13.44 -7.76 12.90
CA SER A 28 14.89 -7.83 13.08
C SER A 28 15.45 -6.49 13.60
N PRO A 29 16.56 -6.51 14.37
CA PRO A 29 17.21 -5.28 14.81
C PRO A 29 17.56 -4.34 13.66
N ASP A 30 18.13 -4.89 12.58
CA ASP A 30 18.51 -4.13 11.38
C ASP A 30 17.30 -3.46 10.71
N ALA A 31 16.19 -4.19 10.55
CA ALA A 31 14.98 -3.63 9.97
C ALA A 31 14.36 -2.54 10.87
N THR A 32 14.46 -2.70 12.19
CA THR A 32 13.99 -1.72 13.16
C THR A 32 14.82 -0.44 13.09
N ILE A 33 16.14 -0.56 13.10
CA ILE A 33 17.07 0.57 12.97
C ILE A 33 16.88 1.27 11.61
N ALA A 34 16.72 0.51 10.53
CA ALA A 34 16.47 1.08 9.20
C ALA A 34 15.18 1.92 9.17
N ARG A 35 14.09 1.45 9.80
CA ARG A 35 12.86 2.25 9.95
C ARG A 35 13.08 3.50 10.79
N GLN A 36 13.74 3.39 11.95
CA GLN A 36 14.00 4.51 12.85
C GLN A 36 14.84 5.59 12.16
N ARG A 37 15.92 5.17 11.49
CA ARG A 37 16.78 6.06 10.70
C ARG A 37 15.99 6.75 9.59
N TYR A 38 15.19 6.00 8.83
CA TYR A 38 14.33 6.58 7.79
C TYR A 38 13.38 7.64 8.36
N MET A 39 12.73 7.37 9.50
CA MET A 39 11.82 8.33 10.14
C MET A 39 12.55 9.57 10.68
N ALA A 40 13.81 9.44 11.12
CA ALA A 40 14.63 10.56 11.55
C ALA A 40 15.08 11.44 10.36
N GLU A 41 15.42 10.83 9.23
CA GLU A 41 15.80 11.53 8.00
C GLU A 41 14.59 12.13 7.25
N HIS A 42 13.41 11.51 7.38
CA HIS A 42 12.19 11.88 6.66
C HIS A 42 11.02 12.12 7.63
N PRO A 43 10.74 13.39 8.01
CA PRO A 43 9.74 13.71 9.02
C PRO A 43 8.30 13.45 8.55
N LEU A 44 8.06 13.41 7.24
CA LEU A 44 6.74 13.16 6.66
C LEU A 44 6.23 11.76 7.00
N ALA A 45 4.99 11.69 7.47
CA ALA A 45 4.22 10.45 7.48
C ALA A 45 3.63 10.21 6.09
N ILE A 46 3.46 8.96 5.70
CA ILE A 46 2.98 8.60 4.36
C ILE A 46 1.75 7.71 4.49
N ALA A 47 0.62 8.17 3.96
CA ALA A 47 -0.61 7.42 3.83
C ALA A 47 -0.92 7.16 2.35
N ALA A 48 -1.01 5.90 1.96
CA ALA A 48 -1.24 5.48 0.59
C ALA A 48 -2.63 4.85 0.42
N LEU A 49 -3.49 5.51 -0.34
CA LEU A 49 -4.76 4.99 -0.80
C LEU A 49 -4.51 4.11 -2.03
N LYS A 50 -4.66 2.79 -1.89
CA LYS A 50 -4.23 1.83 -2.92
C LYS A 50 -5.24 0.72 -3.18
N CYS A 51 -5.04 0.02 -4.29
CA CYS A 51 -5.82 -1.17 -4.61
C CYS A 51 -5.56 -2.32 -3.60
N MET A 52 -6.58 -3.17 -3.40
CA MET A 52 -6.49 -4.42 -2.62
C MET A 52 -5.59 -5.47 -3.27
N ASP A 53 -5.21 -5.29 -4.54
CA ASP A 53 -4.34 -6.21 -5.27
C ASP A 53 -3.04 -6.50 -4.51
N GLY A 54 -2.86 -7.77 -4.13
CA GLY A 54 -1.72 -8.24 -3.34
C GLY A 54 -0.36 -8.10 -4.04
N ARG A 55 -0.35 -7.91 -5.36
CA ARG A 55 0.87 -7.71 -6.16
C ARG A 55 1.46 -6.30 -5.99
N ILE A 56 0.67 -5.35 -5.47
CA ILE A 56 1.14 -3.99 -5.20
C ILE A 56 1.81 -3.97 -3.83
N ASN A 57 3.12 -3.81 -3.80
CA ASN A 57 3.88 -3.63 -2.58
C ASN A 57 4.69 -2.33 -2.67
N LEU A 58 4.09 -1.25 -2.18
CA LEU A 58 4.67 0.10 -2.30
C LEU A 58 6.04 0.20 -1.65
N SER A 59 6.24 -0.40 -0.47
CA SER A 59 7.57 -0.40 0.19
C SER A 59 8.65 -1.03 -0.67
N VAL A 60 8.34 -2.13 -1.38
CA VAL A 60 9.29 -2.75 -2.31
C VAL A 60 9.48 -1.87 -3.55
N ASP A 61 8.40 -1.32 -4.10
CA ASP A 61 8.44 -0.55 -5.34
C ASP A 61 9.13 0.82 -5.19
N THR A 62 9.04 1.43 -4.00
CA THR A 62 9.67 2.71 -3.68
C THR A 62 10.97 2.56 -2.90
N HIS A 63 11.45 1.34 -2.67
CA HIS A 63 12.62 1.04 -1.84
C HIS A 63 12.54 1.66 -0.44
N THR A 64 11.32 1.78 0.10
CA THR A 64 11.07 2.30 1.43
C THR A 64 11.06 1.15 2.44
N PRO A 65 11.67 1.29 3.63
CA PRO A 65 11.58 0.25 4.65
C PRO A 65 10.12 -0.19 4.91
N SER A 66 9.91 -1.50 5.06
CA SER A 66 8.57 -2.03 5.35
C SER A 66 8.02 -1.42 6.65
N GLY A 67 6.75 -1.04 6.66
CA GLY A 67 6.09 -0.41 7.82
C GLY A 67 6.16 1.11 7.87
N ILE A 68 6.83 1.78 6.92
CA ILE A 68 6.84 3.26 6.84
C ILE A 68 5.58 3.82 6.17
N ILE A 69 5.12 3.18 5.10
CA ILE A 69 3.95 3.63 4.34
C ILE A 69 2.71 2.99 4.96
N GLN A 70 1.79 3.79 5.51
CA GLN A 70 0.49 3.33 5.97
C GLN A 70 -0.42 3.07 4.76
N PRO A 71 -0.79 1.81 4.46
CA PRO A 71 -1.67 1.52 3.34
C PRO A 71 -3.14 1.53 3.78
N PHE A 72 -3.99 2.22 3.03
CA PHE A 72 -5.43 2.01 3.02
C PHE A 72 -5.78 1.26 1.73
N ARG A 73 -6.54 0.19 1.83
CA ARG A 73 -6.81 -0.71 0.69
C ARG A 73 -8.30 -0.77 0.40
N ASN A 74 -8.66 -0.58 -0.86
CA ASN A 74 -9.99 -0.87 -1.36
C ASN A 74 -9.88 -1.44 -2.79
N LEU A 75 -10.92 -2.10 -3.29
CA LEU A 75 -10.97 -2.56 -4.67
C LEU A 75 -10.80 -1.38 -5.63
N GLY A 76 -9.87 -1.53 -6.57
CA GLY A 76 -9.49 -0.48 -7.52
C GLY A 76 -8.82 0.75 -6.90
N GLY A 77 -8.53 0.75 -5.60
CA GLY A 77 -8.06 1.94 -4.91
C GLY A 77 -9.10 3.06 -4.89
N ARG A 78 -10.39 2.72 -4.96
CA ARG A 78 -11.48 3.71 -4.88
C ARG A 78 -11.75 4.04 -3.42
N PHE A 79 -11.71 5.31 -3.06
CA PHE A 79 -12.03 5.76 -1.72
C PHE A 79 -13.05 6.89 -1.79
N ASP A 80 -14.00 6.87 -0.87
CA ASP A 80 -15.01 7.92 -0.72
C ASP A 80 -14.79 8.60 0.64
N LEU A 81 -14.17 9.79 0.61
CA LEU A 81 -13.96 10.59 1.83
C LEU A 81 -15.27 11.14 2.40
N GLY A 82 -16.37 11.09 1.63
CA GLY A 82 -17.72 11.40 2.11
C GLY A 82 -18.35 10.27 2.92
N TRP A 83 -17.80 9.04 2.88
CA TRP A 83 -18.24 7.96 3.76
C TRP A 83 -17.82 8.29 5.21
N PRO A 84 -18.76 8.44 6.17
CA PRO A 84 -18.46 8.92 7.52
C PRO A 84 -17.33 8.16 8.21
N HIS A 85 -17.46 6.83 8.31
CA HIS A 85 -16.45 5.98 8.93
C HIS A 85 -15.06 6.05 8.28
N PHE A 86 -14.96 6.10 6.95
CA PHE A 86 -13.64 6.21 6.31
C PHE A 86 -13.04 7.60 6.54
N GLY A 87 -13.86 8.64 6.51
CA GLY A 87 -13.46 10.00 6.87
C GLY A 87 -12.92 10.09 8.30
N GLU A 88 -13.58 9.44 9.27
CA GLU A 88 -13.13 9.33 10.66
C GLU A 88 -11.77 8.64 10.76
N VAL A 89 -11.62 7.45 10.17
CA VAL A 89 -10.35 6.70 10.19
C VAL A 89 -9.19 7.50 9.58
N MET A 90 -9.42 8.18 8.46
CA MET A 90 -8.41 9.05 7.85
C MET A 90 -8.06 10.25 8.73
N THR A 91 -9.08 10.87 9.34
CA THR A 91 -8.92 12.00 10.23
C THR A 91 -8.13 11.61 11.47
N GLU A 92 -8.48 10.51 12.13
CA GLU A 92 -7.78 9.98 13.29
C GLU A 92 -6.32 9.67 12.98
N GLN A 93 -6.05 9.01 11.84
CA GLN A 93 -4.68 8.71 11.42
C GLN A 93 -3.87 9.98 11.17
N ILE A 94 -4.41 10.95 10.43
CA ILE A 94 -3.71 12.20 10.12
C ILE A 94 -3.45 12.97 11.42
N GLN A 95 -4.46 13.12 12.28
CA GLN A 95 -4.32 13.82 13.55
C GLN A 95 -3.32 13.12 14.48
N HIS A 96 -3.29 11.79 14.51
CA HIS A 96 -2.30 11.03 15.26
C HIS A 96 -0.88 11.37 14.80
N MET A 97 -0.61 11.35 13.50
CA MET A 97 0.71 11.70 12.98
C MET A 97 1.09 13.17 13.22
N VAL A 98 0.15 14.10 13.04
CA VAL A 98 0.37 15.53 13.31
C VAL A 98 0.70 15.78 14.79
N ARG A 99 0.02 15.11 15.73
CA ARG A 99 0.35 15.18 17.17
C ARG A 99 1.78 14.70 17.49
N HIS A 100 2.32 13.81 16.66
CA HIS A 100 3.70 13.35 16.75
C HIS A 100 4.69 14.23 15.96
N GLY A 101 4.27 15.43 15.52
CA GLY A 101 5.11 16.37 14.77
C GLY A 101 5.39 15.95 13.33
N ARG A 102 4.58 15.03 12.79
CA ARG A 102 4.78 14.46 11.46
C ARG A 102 3.65 14.87 10.52
N PRO A 103 3.85 15.87 9.65
CA PRO A 103 2.86 16.17 8.62
C PRO A 103 2.67 14.97 7.69
N THR A 104 1.42 14.73 7.27
CA THR A 104 1.07 13.52 6.52
C THR A 104 0.89 13.83 5.04
N LEU A 105 1.68 13.15 4.20
CA LEU A 105 1.44 13.05 2.76
C LEU A 105 0.41 11.95 2.51
N VAL A 106 -0.74 12.34 1.95
CA VAL A 106 -1.75 11.40 1.46
C VAL A 106 -1.67 11.36 -0.06
N PHE A 107 -1.52 10.17 -0.63
CA PHE A 107 -1.60 9.98 -2.08
C PHE A 107 -2.46 8.76 -2.43
N ILE A 108 -2.93 8.74 -3.66
CA ILE A 108 -3.69 7.62 -4.23
C ILE A 108 -2.94 7.08 -5.44
N ASN A 109 -2.79 5.76 -5.52
CA ASN A 109 -2.12 5.10 -6.63
C ASN A 109 -3.07 4.22 -7.43
N TYR A 110 -2.86 4.18 -8.73
CA TYR A 110 -3.42 3.17 -9.62
C TYR A 110 -2.33 2.16 -9.98
N HIS A 111 -2.72 1.05 -10.62
CA HIS A 111 -1.77 0.07 -11.15
C HIS A 111 -2.27 -0.50 -12.47
N TYR A 112 -1.33 -0.85 -13.33
CA TYR A 112 -1.57 -1.54 -14.60
C TYR A 112 -0.43 -2.51 -14.88
N SER A 113 -0.58 -3.34 -15.90
CA SER A 113 0.51 -4.16 -16.41
C SER A 113 0.89 -3.71 -17.81
N LYS A 114 2.18 -3.47 -18.03
CA LYS A 114 2.74 -3.18 -19.35
C LYS A 114 2.78 -4.43 -20.25
N GLY A 115 2.92 -5.61 -19.65
CA GLY A 115 3.15 -6.86 -20.37
C GLY A 115 1.86 -7.61 -20.73
N ASP A 116 1.09 -8.00 -19.71
CA ASP A 116 -0.20 -8.69 -19.93
C ASP A 116 -1.28 -7.87 -19.26
N GLU A 117 -2.15 -7.28 -20.08
CA GLU A 117 -3.28 -6.44 -19.65
C GLU A 117 -4.09 -7.11 -18.53
N LYS A 118 -4.28 -8.44 -18.56
CA LYS A 118 -5.01 -9.18 -17.53
C LYS A 118 -4.34 -9.18 -16.15
N ARG A 119 -3.07 -8.76 -16.06
CA ARG A 119 -2.37 -8.50 -14.79
C ARG A 119 -2.55 -7.07 -14.28
N GLY A 120 -3.27 -6.21 -15.00
CA GLY A 120 -3.67 -4.89 -14.56
C GLY A 120 -4.76 -4.91 -13.49
N CYS A 121 -5.34 -3.75 -13.21
CA CYS A 121 -6.42 -3.62 -12.23
C CYS A 121 -7.71 -4.23 -12.74
N ALA A 122 -8.11 -5.38 -12.16
CA ALA A 122 -9.35 -6.06 -12.53
C ALA A 122 -10.61 -5.21 -12.27
N TRP A 123 -10.57 -4.34 -11.24
CA TRP A 123 -11.69 -3.45 -10.93
C TRP A 123 -11.99 -2.46 -12.06
N PHE A 124 -10.96 -1.98 -12.75
CA PHE A 124 -11.11 -1.09 -13.91
C PHE A 124 -11.17 -1.85 -15.23
N ASN A 125 -11.52 -3.15 -15.19
CA ASN A 125 -11.56 -4.02 -16.36
C ASN A 125 -10.26 -3.96 -17.19
N TYR A 126 -9.12 -3.87 -16.49
CA TYR A 126 -7.77 -3.76 -17.07
C TYR A 126 -7.50 -2.50 -17.91
N ASP A 127 -8.42 -1.53 -17.90
CA ASP A 127 -8.28 -0.29 -18.66
C ASP A 127 -7.09 0.54 -18.15
N THR A 128 -6.13 0.74 -19.05
CA THR A 128 -4.91 1.52 -18.81
C THR A 128 -5.03 2.98 -19.25
N ARG A 129 -6.09 3.35 -19.99
CA ARG A 129 -6.27 4.67 -20.61
C ARG A 129 -6.86 5.72 -19.68
N GLY A 130 -6.82 5.49 -18.37
CA GLY A 130 -7.12 6.52 -17.37
C GLY A 130 -8.56 7.03 -17.35
N ARG A 131 -9.50 6.42 -18.08
CA ARG A 131 -10.92 6.84 -18.12
C ARG A 131 -11.60 6.70 -16.75
N HIS A 132 -11.01 5.90 -15.87
CA HIS A 132 -11.45 5.66 -14.48
C HIS A 132 -10.33 5.84 -13.44
N ALA A 133 -9.19 6.44 -13.80
CA ALA A 133 -8.25 6.91 -12.78
C ALA A 133 -9.02 7.81 -11.79
N PRO A 134 -8.69 7.83 -10.49
CA PRO A 134 -9.37 8.65 -9.50
C PRO A 134 -9.12 10.15 -9.76
N THR A 135 -9.76 10.70 -10.80
CA THR A 135 -9.64 12.07 -11.29
C THR A 135 -10.59 13.04 -10.59
N ARG A 136 -11.21 12.62 -9.48
CA ARG A 136 -12.05 13.51 -8.66
C ARG A 136 -11.64 13.42 -7.19
N ILE A 137 -10.51 14.06 -6.88
CA ILE A 137 -10.31 14.73 -5.59
C ILE A 137 -10.68 16.20 -5.85
N PRO A 138 -11.57 16.83 -5.05
CA PRO A 138 -11.79 18.28 -5.17
C PRO A 138 -10.49 19.03 -4.88
N SER A 139 -9.94 19.66 -5.91
CA SER A 139 -8.95 20.75 -5.93
C SER A 139 -7.98 20.83 -4.72
N SER A 140 -6.83 20.14 -4.76
CA SER A 140 -5.53 20.63 -4.25
C SER A 140 -4.39 19.61 -4.22
N GLY A 141 -4.63 18.30 -4.38
CA GLY A 141 -3.56 17.28 -4.31
C GLY A 141 -2.81 17.07 -5.63
N HIS A 142 -1.48 17.27 -5.65
CA HIS A 142 -0.62 16.90 -6.78
C HIS A 142 -0.47 15.37 -6.86
N PHE A 143 -0.67 14.81 -8.05
CA PHE A 143 -0.46 13.39 -8.36
C PHE A 143 0.96 13.15 -8.90
N PHE A 144 1.68 12.20 -8.31
CA PHE A 144 2.90 11.64 -8.90
C PHE A 144 2.57 10.26 -9.50
N PRO A 145 2.57 10.09 -10.83
CA PRO A 145 2.49 8.78 -11.44
C PRO A 145 3.80 8.03 -11.18
N CYS A 146 3.73 6.91 -10.44
CA CYS A 146 4.88 6.04 -10.24
C CYS A 146 5.14 5.24 -11.53
N SER A 147 6.43 5.15 -11.87
CA SER A 147 7.03 4.61 -13.10
C SER A 147 6.44 3.28 -13.62
N PRO A 148 6.36 3.08 -14.95
CA PRO A 148 6.14 1.74 -15.53
C PRO A 148 7.26 0.78 -15.12
N ARG A 149 6.93 -0.48 -14.87
CA ARG A 149 7.85 -1.61 -15.17
C ARG A 149 7.64 -1.97 -16.63
#